data_AF-A0AAV4VMM7-F1
#
_entry.id   AF-A0AAV4VMM7-F1
#
_cell.length_a   1.000
_cell.length_b   1.000
_cell.length_c   1.000
_cell.angle_alpha   90.00
_cell.angle_beta   90.00
_cell.angle_gamma   90.00
#
_symmetry.space_group_name_H-M   'P 1'
#
loop_
_entity.id
_entity.type
_entity.pdbx_description
1 polymer ?
#
loop_
_entity_poly.entity_id
_entity_poly.type
_entity_poly.pdbx_seq_one_letter_code
_entity_poly.pdbx_strand_id
1 'polypeptide(L)'
;MAVYHCDLRMTVILMQNGANMHCIDMHRCSPLDVMMFLCTAHDVKTLSLRQEDCCREFRKLIAKGETVKVEDLLPTAKALFKFDILKNVKSSALFQKWFTKAIPRDLHQYLNDCVSEIKSMKSATIDENFSMYNFIMEDKNSDLSGSDCSEKVLECIFRHPTTIRFPIYCDAIIPKLEKDSLQQKLCEYKIYTTNQIEEIDLVNDVVAHLVQYLPKFDIFNLISAYSDGERTCQKKRKHSASILVKGDALPKNVKRKRH
;
A
#
# COMPACT_ATOMS: atom_id res chain seq x y z
N MET A 1 7.73 -24.58 -5.16
CA MET A 1 8.93 -24.70 -4.30
C MET A 1 9.13 -23.51 -3.38
N ALA A 2 9.26 -22.26 -3.88
CA ALA A 2 9.46 -21.09 -3.00
C ALA A 2 8.41 -20.98 -1.87
N VAL A 3 7.13 -21.20 -2.19
CA VAL A 3 6.03 -21.24 -1.21
C VAL A 3 6.17 -22.36 -0.18
N TYR A 4 6.62 -23.55 -0.60
CA TYR A 4 6.87 -24.68 0.31
C TYR A 4 7.98 -24.38 1.31
N HIS A 5 8.98 -23.60 0.91
CA HIS A 5 10.06 -23.12 1.76
C HIS A 5 9.74 -21.83 2.50
N CYS A 6 8.53 -21.28 2.35
CA CYS A 6 8.13 -20.00 2.92
C CYS A 6 9.08 -18.83 2.55
N ASP A 7 9.78 -18.94 1.42
CA ASP A 7 10.69 -17.91 0.94
C ASP A 7 9.89 -16.77 0.31
N LEU A 8 9.55 -15.77 1.14
CA LEU A 8 8.81 -14.58 0.73
C LEU A 8 9.50 -13.89 -0.44
N ARG A 9 10.82 -13.70 -0.36
CA ARG A 9 11.58 -12.93 -1.34
C ARG A 9 11.52 -13.61 -2.71
N MET A 10 11.81 -14.90 -2.75
CA MET A 10 11.74 -15.68 -4.00
C MET A 10 10.31 -15.75 -4.54
N THR A 11 9.32 -15.89 -3.64
CA THR A 11 7.91 -15.90 -4.01
C THR A 11 7.49 -14.59 -4.70
N VAL A 12 7.87 -13.44 -4.12
CA VAL A 12 7.61 -12.12 -4.72
C VAL A 12 8.30 -11.95 -6.06
N ILE A 13 9.59 -12.33 -6.17
CA ILE A 13 10.34 -12.25 -7.43
C ILE A 13 9.65 -13.09 -8.52
N LEU A 14 9.26 -14.33 -8.22
CA LEU A 14 8.59 -15.20 -9.18
C LEU A 14 7.26 -14.60 -9.66
N MET A 15 6.46 -14.06 -8.73
CA MET A 15 5.19 -13.40 -9.09
C MET A 15 5.40 -12.16 -9.96
N GLN A 16 6.39 -11.33 -9.64
CA GLN A 16 6.76 -10.16 -10.45
C GLN A 16 7.22 -10.54 -11.86
N ASN A 17 7.80 -11.74 -12.03
CA ASN A 17 8.21 -12.30 -13.31
C ASN A 17 7.12 -13.13 -14.00
N GLY A 18 5.85 -13.00 -13.58
CA GLY A 18 4.71 -13.62 -14.26
C GLY A 18 4.50 -15.11 -13.97
N ALA A 19 5.04 -15.62 -12.86
CA ALA A 19 4.76 -16.99 -12.44
C ALA A 19 3.23 -17.22 -12.31
N ASN A 20 2.76 -18.32 -12.89
CA ASN A 20 1.34 -18.68 -12.82
C ASN A 20 0.98 -19.16 -11.40
N MET A 21 0.26 -18.34 -10.66
CA MET A 21 -0.23 -18.63 -9.30
C MET A 21 -1.28 -19.75 -9.22
N HIS A 22 -1.84 -20.15 -10.37
CA HIS A 22 -2.81 -21.23 -10.50
C HIS A 22 -2.18 -22.51 -11.07
N CYS A 23 -0.84 -22.55 -11.22
CA CYS A 23 -0.18 -23.80 -11.57
C CYS A 23 -0.47 -24.83 -10.48
N ILE A 24 -0.74 -26.06 -10.90
CA ILE A 24 -0.96 -27.18 -9.98
C ILE A 24 0.27 -28.05 -9.98
N ASP A 25 0.67 -28.49 -8.79
CA ASP A 25 1.74 -29.47 -8.65
C ASP A 25 1.22 -30.90 -8.86
N MET A 26 2.11 -31.87 -8.64
CA MET A 26 1.80 -33.30 -8.71
C MET A 26 0.75 -33.76 -7.67
N HIS A 27 0.46 -32.93 -6.66
CA HIS A 27 -0.56 -33.18 -5.64
C HIS A 27 -1.87 -32.43 -5.92
N ARG A 28 -2.00 -31.78 -7.09
CA ARG A 28 -3.15 -30.94 -7.46
C ARG A 28 -3.34 -29.75 -6.53
N CYS A 29 -2.27 -29.23 -5.95
CA CYS A 29 -2.28 -28.04 -5.13
C CYS A 29 -1.68 -26.87 -5.90
N SER A 30 -2.37 -25.73 -5.87
CA SER A 30 -1.78 -24.45 -6.29
C SER A 30 -0.90 -23.87 -5.17
N PRO A 31 0.03 -22.96 -5.50
CA PRO A 31 0.76 -22.17 -4.50
C PRO A 31 -0.16 -21.56 -3.42
N LEU A 32 -1.34 -21.10 -3.82
CA LEU A 32 -2.29 -20.49 -2.89
C LEU A 32 -3.02 -21.53 -2.03
N ASP A 33 -3.32 -22.71 -2.57
CA ASP A 33 -3.84 -23.83 -1.77
C ASP A 33 -2.83 -24.28 -0.71
N VAL A 34 -1.55 -24.37 -1.09
CA VAL A 34 -0.44 -24.70 -0.15
C VAL A 34 -0.37 -23.64 0.95
N MET A 35 -0.37 -22.35 0.60
CA MET A 35 -0.27 -21.30 1.63
C MET A 35 -1.49 -21.26 2.55
N MET A 36 -2.70 -21.39 1.99
CA MET A 36 -3.94 -21.49 2.79
C MET A 36 -3.91 -22.66 3.75
N PHE A 37 -3.39 -23.77 3.28
CA PHE A 37 -3.19 -24.94 4.11
C PHE A 37 -2.26 -24.65 5.29
N LEU A 38 -1.11 -24.02 5.03
CA LEU A 38 -0.14 -23.66 6.07
C LEU A 38 -0.70 -22.66 7.08
N CYS A 39 -1.47 -21.65 6.63
CA CYS A 39 -2.05 -20.65 7.53
C CYS A 39 -3.21 -21.18 8.40
N THR A 40 -3.82 -22.31 8.04
CA THR A 40 -4.97 -22.90 8.76
C THR A 40 -4.59 -24.13 9.58
N ALA A 41 -3.42 -24.72 9.34
CA ALA A 41 -2.90 -25.84 10.10
C ALA A 41 -2.44 -25.36 11.49
N HIS A 42 -3.35 -25.38 12.46
CA HIS A 42 -3.02 -25.16 13.87
C HIS A 42 -2.20 -26.30 14.48
N ASP A 43 -2.33 -27.52 13.93
CA ASP A 43 -1.55 -28.70 14.28
C ASP A 43 -1.39 -29.60 13.04
N VAL A 44 -0.16 -29.99 12.71
CA VAL A 44 0.16 -30.84 11.55
C VAL A 44 -0.40 -32.26 11.69
N LYS A 45 -0.83 -32.64 12.90
CA LYS A 45 -1.38 -33.96 13.21
C LYS A 45 -2.83 -34.17 12.79
N THR A 46 -3.60 -33.12 12.52
CA THR A 46 -5.06 -33.22 12.22
C THR A 46 -5.39 -33.19 10.72
N LEU A 47 -4.38 -33.32 9.87
CA LEU A 47 -4.50 -33.17 8.42
C LEU A 47 -5.00 -34.46 7.78
N SER A 48 -6.01 -34.37 6.90
CA SER A 48 -6.63 -35.57 6.28
C SER A 48 -5.71 -36.26 5.27
N LEU A 49 -5.93 -37.56 5.00
CA LEU A 49 -5.12 -38.42 4.10
C LEU A 49 -4.80 -37.82 2.71
N ARG A 50 -5.71 -37.03 2.10
CA ARG A 50 -5.43 -36.37 0.80
C ARG A 50 -4.49 -35.17 0.91
N GLN A 51 -4.38 -34.58 2.10
CA GLN A 51 -3.50 -33.46 2.38
C GLN A 51 -2.10 -33.96 2.77
N GLU A 52 -1.97 -35.19 3.27
CA GLU A 52 -0.71 -35.74 3.79
C GLU A 52 0.45 -35.75 2.78
N ASP A 53 0.17 -35.89 1.48
CA ASP A 53 1.23 -35.91 0.46
C ASP A 53 1.84 -34.52 0.23
N CYS A 54 0.99 -33.50 0.11
CA CYS A 54 1.40 -32.09 0.04
C CYS A 54 2.10 -31.66 1.34
N CYS A 55 1.64 -32.22 2.47
CA CYS A 55 2.26 -32.03 3.77
C CYS A 55 3.57 -32.76 3.93
N ARG A 56 3.90 -33.77 3.11
CA ARG A 56 5.06 -34.63 3.35
C ARG A 56 6.36 -33.83 3.23
N GLU A 57 6.46 -32.99 2.20
CA GLU A 57 7.61 -32.09 2.04
C GLU A 57 7.65 -31.03 3.13
N PHE A 58 6.50 -30.50 3.54
CA PHE A 58 6.44 -29.55 4.66
C PHE A 58 6.78 -30.19 6.01
N ARG A 59 6.33 -31.43 6.25
CA ARG A 59 6.66 -32.28 7.41
C ARG A 59 8.15 -32.60 7.42
N LYS A 60 8.80 -32.80 6.27
CA LYS A 60 10.27 -32.96 6.20
C LYS A 60 11.01 -31.68 6.62
N LEU A 61 10.46 -30.50 6.30
CA LEU A 61 11.01 -29.23 6.77
C LEU A 61 10.82 -29.06 8.28
N ILE A 62 9.61 -29.33 8.81
CA ILE A 62 9.33 -29.31 10.25
C ILE A 62 10.15 -30.36 11.01
N ALA A 63 10.32 -31.56 10.44
CA ALA A 63 11.07 -32.66 11.06
C ALA A 63 12.56 -32.36 11.25
N LYS A 64 13.09 -31.31 10.59
CA LYS A 64 14.44 -30.78 10.87
C LYS A 64 14.49 -29.94 12.16
N GLY A 65 13.40 -29.84 12.91
CA GLY A 65 13.32 -29.12 14.18
C GLY A 65 12.89 -27.65 14.06
N GLU A 66 12.53 -27.20 12.85
CA GLU A 66 12.06 -25.84 12.63
C GLU A 66 10.55 -25.75 12.88
N THR A 67 10.17 -25.15 14.01
CA THR A 67 8.78 -24.75 14.25
C THR A 67 8.48 -23.51 13.42
N VAL A 68 7.72 -23.67 12.34
CA VAL A 68 7.21 -22.53 11.55
C VAL A 68 6.00 -21.95 12.26
N LYS A 69 6.07 -20.68 12.68
CA LYS A 69 4.92 -20.01 13.30
C LYS A 69 4.00 -19.44 12.23
N VAL A 70 2.71 -19.36 12.50
CA VAL A 70 1.73 -18.80 11.54
C VAL A 70 2.07 -17.35 11.22
N GLU A 71 2.61 -16.61 12.19
CA GLU A 71 3.06 -15.24 12.03
C GLU A 71 4.14 -15.09 10.96
N ASP A 72 5.02 -16.09 10.81
CA ASP A 72 6.09 -16.11 9.81
C ASP A 72 5.54 -16.37 8.38
N LEU A 73 4.36 -17.00 8.29
CA LEU A 73 3.68 -17.30 7.03
C LEU A 73 2.86 -16.11 6.50
N LEU A 74 2.38 -15.25 7.40
CA LEU A 74 1.47 -14.15 7.07
C LEU A 74 2.03 -13.23 5.96
N PRO A 75 3.30 -12.82 5.95
CA PRO A 75 3.83 -11.98 4.87
C PRO A 75 3.72 -12.64 3.49
N THR A 76 4.08 -13.92 3.39
CA THR A 76 4.03 -14.68 2.13
C THR A 76 2.59 -14.89 1.70
N ALA A 77 1.69 -15.22 2.63
CA ALA A 77 0.27 -15.29 2.35
C ALA A 77 -0.28 -13.97 1.81
N LYS A 78 -0.03 -12.86 2.52
CA LYS A 78 -0.46 -11.52 2.10
C LYS A 78 0.05 -11.17 0.70
N ALA A 79 1.29 -11.50 0.38
CA ALA A 79 1.84 -11.27 -0.95
C ALA A 79 1.12 -12.09 -2.02
N LEU A 80 0.95 -13.40 -1.81
CA LEU A 80 0.27 -14.27 -2.78
C LEU A 80 -1.17 -13.83 -3.05
N PHE A 81 -1.91 -13.52 -1.98
CA PHE A 81 -3.28 -13.06 -2.09
C PHE A 81 -3.39 -11.70 -2.77
N LYS A 82 -2.52 -10.76 -2.43
CA LYS A 82 -2.47 -9.45 -3.08
C LYS A 82 -2.33 -9.59 -4.59
N PHE A 83 -1.40 -10.44 -5.05
CA PHE A 83 -1.20 -10.67 -6.49
C PHE A 83 -2.40 -11.37 -7.13
N ASP A 84 -2.95 -12.40 -6.49
CA ASP A 84 -4.12 -13.12 -7.03
C ASP A 84 -5.34 -12.20 -7.15
N ILE A 85 -5.63 -11.41 -6.10
CA ILE A 85 -6.71 -10.44 -6.11
C ILE A 85 -6.50 -9.45 -7.25
N LEU A 86 -5.33 -8.81 -7.33
CA LEU A 86 -5.03 -7.84 -8.38
C LEU A 86 -5.33 -8.38 -9.79
N LYS A 87 -4.98 -9.65 -10.07
CA LYS A 87 -5.21 -10.26 -11.38
C LYS A 87 -6.63 -10.81 -11.57
N ASN A 88 -7.28 -11.30 -10.52
CA ASN A 88 -8.46 -12.16 -10.61
C ASN A 88 -9.68 -11.68 -9.82
N VAL A 89 -9.83 -10.38 -9.50
CA VAL A 89 -10.99 -9.85 -8.75
C VAL A 89 -12.37 -10.30 -9.26
N LYS A 90 -12.52 -10.59 -10.57
CA LYS A 90 -13.79 -11.08 -11.14
C LYS A 90 -14.05 -12.57 -10.87
N SER A 91 -13.01 -13.37 -10.64
CA SER A 91 -13.12 -14.81 -10.35
C SER A 91 -13.35 -15.02 -8.85
N SER A 92 -14.53 -14.59 -8.37
CA SER A 92 -14.91 -14.64 -6.96
C SER A 92 -14.99 -16.06 -6.39
N ALA A 93 -15.02 -17.10 -7.24
CA ALA A 93 -15.23 -18.49 -6.84
C ALA A 93 -14.07 -19.04 -5.99
N LEU A 94 -12.81 -18.74 -6.35
CA LEU A 94 -11.65 -19.12 -5.55
C LEU A 94 -11.61 -18.34 -4.24
N PHE A 95 -11.95 -17.05 -4.30
CA PHE A 95 -12.03 -16.17 -3.15
C PHE A 95 -13.06 -16.67 -2.12
N GLN A 96 -14.26 -17.02 -2.56
CA GLN A 96 -15.31 -17.53 -1.67
C GLN A 96 -14.96 -18.90 -1.06
N LYS A 97 -14.24 -19.76 -1.78
CA LYS A 97 -13.77 -21.06 -1.26
C LYS A 97 -12.83 -20.91 -0.06
N TRP A 98 -12.10 -19.80 0.04
CA TRP A 98 -11.16 -19.58 1.15
C TRP A 98 -11.80 -18.84 2.33
N PHE A 99 -12.80 -17.98 2.08
CA PHE A 99 -13.56 -17.29 3.13
C PHE A 99 -14.38 -18.24 4.01
N THR A 100 -14.70 -19.44 3.52
CA THR A 100 -15.40 -20.47 4.31
C THR A 100 -14.47 -21.30 5.19
N LYS A 101 -13.14 -21.13 5.08
CA LYS A 101 -12.16 -21.81 5.92
C LYS A 101 -11.77 -20.95 7.12
N ALA A 102 -11.34 -21.60 8.20
CA ALA A 102 -10.85 -20.97 9.43
C ALA A 102 -9.48 -20.28 9.23
N ILE A 103 -9.42 -19.22 8.43
CA ILE A 103 -8.22 -18.41 8.25
C ILE A 103 -7.99 -17.47 9.45
N PRO A 104 -6.73 -17.10 9.72
CA PRO A 104 -6.42 -16.08 10.72
C PRO A 104 -7.19 -14.78 10.46
N ARG A 105 -7.71 -14.16 11.52
CA ARG A 105 -8.51 -12.93 11.44
C ARG A 105 -7.79 -11.80 10.69
N ASP A 106 -6.50 -11.63 10.95
CA ASP A 106 -5.69 -10.58 10.33
C ASP A 106 -5.53 -10.78 8.82
N LEU A 107 -5.42 -12.04 8.40
CA LEU A 107 -5.39 -12.37 6.97
C LEU A 107 -6.75 -12.07 6.34
N HIS A 108 -7.84 -12.49 6.98
CA HIS A 108 -9.18 -12.20 6.50
C HIS A 108 -9.44 -10.70 6.33
N GLN A 109 -9.06 -9.89 7.33
CA GLN A 109 -9.19 -8.42 7.24
C GLN A 109 -8.38 -7.88 6.07
N TYR A 110 -7.12 -8.30 5.94
CA TYR A 110 -6.26 -7.87 4.84
C TYR A 110 -6.84 -8.22 3.45
N LEU A 111 -7.46 -9.39 3.30
CA LEU A 111 -8.14 -9.78 2.06
C LEU A 111 -9.31 -8.86 1.72
N ASN A 112 -10.13 -8.52 2.72
CA ASN A 112 -11.22 -7.56 2.54
C ASN A 112 -10.69 -6.19 2.14
N ASP A 113 -9.62 -5.73 2.76
CA ASP A 113 -8.98 -4.45 2.44
C ASP A 113 -8.45 -4.45 1.00
N CYS A 114 -7.78 -5.54 0.57
CA CYS A 114 -7.31 -5.72 -0.81
C CYS A 114 -8.47 -5.63 -1.82
N VAL A 115 -9.58 -6.33 -1.57
CA VAL A 115 -10.75 -6.31 -2.46
C VAL A 115 -11.39 -4.92 -2.50
N SER A 116 -11.52 -4.28 -1.35
CA SER A 116 -12.05 -2.92 -1.24
C SER A 116 -11.18 -1.93 -2.03
N GLU A 117 -9.86 -2.01 -1.88
CA GLU A 117 -8.92 -1.15 -2.59
C GLU A 117 -9.00 -1.34 -4.10
N ILE A 118 -9.04 -2.58 -4.61
CA ILE A 118 -9.21 -2.82 -6.07
C ILE A 118 -10.56 -2.30 -6.57
N LYS A 119 -11.65 -2.48 -5.81
CA LYS A 119 -12.95 -1.91 -6.20
C LYS A 119 -12.88 -0.38 -6.28
N SER A 120 -12.25 0.25 -5.29
CA SER A 120 -12.00 1.69 -5.28
C SER A 120 -11.17 2.12 -6.50
N MET A 121 -10.08 1.40 -6.82
CA MET A 121 -9.24 1.66 -7.99
C MET A 121 -9.97 1.52 -9.32
N LYS A 122 -10.90 0.56 -9.45
CA LYS A 122 -11.73 0.41 -10.65
C LYS A 122 -12.71 1.58 -10.83
N SER A 123 -13.19 2.14 -9.73
CA SER A 123 -14.08 3.32 -9.75
C SER A 123 -13.33 4.65 -9.84
N ALA A 124 -12.03 4.66 -9.51
CA ALA A 124 -11.19 5.85 -9.55
C ALA A 124 -10.68 6.10 -10.98
N THR A 125 -11.43 6.90 -11.74
CA THR A 125 -11.04 7.35 -13.07
C THR A 125 -9.88 8.34 -12.99
N ILE A 126 -8.86 8.09 -13.82
CA ILE A 126 -7.75 8.99 -14.14
C ILE A 126 -8.15 9.82 -15.37
N ASP A 127 -8.79 9.17 -16.35
CA ASP A 127 -9.34 9.78 -17.56
C ASP A 127 -10.72 9.16 -17.90
N GLU A 128 -11.45 9.72 -18.87
CA GLU A 128 -12.84 9.39 -19.20
C GLU A 128 -13.13 7.89 -19.32
N ASN A 129 -12.16 7.09 -19.78
CA ASN A 129 -12.26 5.63 -19.88
C ASN A 129 -11.08 4.88 -19.24
N PHE A 130 -10.28 5.55 -18.43
CA PHE A 130 -9.05 5.00 -17.87
C PHE A 130 -9.06 5.06 -16.35
N SER A 131 -9.12 3.90 -15.70
CA SER A 131 -9.13 3.78 -14.24
C SER A 131 -7.75 3.54 -13.66
N MET A 132 -7.57 3.79 -12.35
CA MET A 132 -6.36 3.42 -11.62
C MET A 132 -6.05 1.93 -11.72
N TYR A 133 -7.09 1.08 -11.79
CA TYR A 133 -6.89 -0.35 -12.02
C TYR A 133 -6.32 -0.64 -13.42
N ASN A 134 -6.80 0.04 -14.47
CA ASN A 134 -6.27 -0.11 -15.83
C ASN A 134 -4.81 0.31 -15.87
N PHE A 135 -4.46 1.42 -15.21
CA PHE A 135 -3.08 1.88 -15.07
C PHE A 135 -2.14 0.80 -14.50
N ILE A 136 -2.54 0.06 -13.47
CA ILE A 136 -1.72 -1.05 -12.93
C ILE A 136 -1.72 -2.27 -13.85
N MET A 137 -2.79 -2.51 -14.60
CA MET A 137 -2.93 -3.75 -15.37
C MET A 137 -2.36 -3.70 -16.78
N GLU A 138 -2.28 -2.52 -17.40
CA GLU A 138 -1.73 -2.36 -18.75
C GLU A 138 -0.21 -2.42 -18.77
N ASP A 139 0.38 -3.03 -19.80
CA ASP A 139 1.83 -2.97 -19.98
C ASP A 139 2.27 -1.55 -20.35
N LYS A 140 3.54 -1.21 -20.06
CA LYS A 140 4.13 0.13 -20.31
C LYS A 140 4.07 0.60 -21.77
N ASN A 141 3.60 -0.22 -22.69
CA ASN A 141 3.50 0.07 -24.12
C ASN A 141 2.13 0.59 -24.53
N SER A 142 1.20 0.87 -23.61
CA SER A 142 -0.06 1.53 -23.98
C SER A 142 0.15 3.01 -24.26
N ASP A 143 -0.55 3.54 -25.27
CA ASP A 143 -0.44 4.91 -25.80
C ASP A 143 -0.71 6.03 -24.77
N LEU A 144 -1.03 5.67 -23.53
CA LEU A 144 -1.25 6.59 -22.40
C LEU A 144 -0.01 6.73 -21.49
N SER A 145 1.11 6.06 -21.78
CA SER A 145 2.33 6.09 -20.97
C SER A 145 3.17 7.36 -21.15
N GLY A 146 2.57 8.52 -20.87
CA GLY A 146 3.27 9.81 -20.86
C GLY A 146 3.21 10.52 -19.50
N SER A 147 3.96 11.62 -19.39
CA SER A 147 4.03 12.50 -18.22
C SER A 147 2.66 12.90 -17.69
N ASP A 148 1.73 13.23 -18.59
CA ASP A 148 0.37 13.68 -18.25
C ASP A 148 -0.42 12.59 -17.50
N CYS A 149 -0.21 11.31 -17.82
CA CYS A 149 -0.88 10.21 -17.13
C CYS A 149 -0.33 10.06 -15.71
N SER A 150 0.99 10.13 -15.54
CA SER A 150 1.65 10.04 -14.23
C SER A 150 1.22 11.19 -13.31
N GLU A 151 1.06 12.40 -13.83
CA GLU A 151 0.53 13.53 -13.07
C GLU A 151 -0.91 13.29 -12.60
N LYS A 152 -1.83 12.92 -13.50
CA LYS A 152 -3.22 12.61 -13.13
C LYS A 152 -3.31 11.45 -12.12
N VAL A 153 -2.43 10.45 -12.23
CA VAL A 153 -2.31 9.35 -11.26
C VAL A 153 -1.87 9.90 -9.89
N LEU A 154 -0.85 10.75 -9.84
CA LEU A 154 -0.38 11.37 -8.60
C LEU A 154 -1.46 12.24 -7.95
N GLU A 155 -2.19 13.03 -8.73
CA GLU A 155 -3.37 13.77 -8.25
C GLU A 155 -4.42 12.83 -7.67
N CYS A 156 -4.69 11.70 -8.33
CA CYS A 156 -5.65 10.72 -7.84
C CYS A 156 -5.22 10.08 -6.50
N ILE A 157 -3.93 9.81 -6.33
CA ILE A 157 -3.33 9.23 -5.11
C ILE A 157 -3.37 10.23 -3.96
N PHE A 158 -2.96 11.48 -4.22
CA PHE A 158 -2.79 12.53 -3.22
C PHE A 158 -4.00 13.49 -3.12
N ARG A 159 -5.12 13.18 -3.79
CA ARG A 159 -6.37 13.96 -3.77
C ARG A 159 -6.82 14.33 -2.35
N HIS A 160 -6.57 13.44 -1.40
CA HIS A 160 -6.79 13.69 0.01
C HIS A 160 -5.45 13.77 0.72
N PRO A 161 -5.09 14.94 1.29
CA PRO A 161 -3.74 15.14 1.78
C PRO A 161 -3.39 14.29 3.03
N THR A 162 -4.30 13.45 3.57
CA THR A 162 -4.22 12.75 4.88
C THR A 162 -3.89 11.28 4.72
N THR A 163 -4.10 10.76 3.52
CA THR A 163 -4.15 9.33 3.28
C THR A 163 -3.81 9.08 1.84
N ILE A 164 -2.74 8.33 1.59
CA ILE A 164 -2.51 7.68 0.31
C ILE A 164 -3.75 6.87 -0.03
N ARG A 165 -4.36 7.12 -1.19
CA ARG A 165 -5.65 6.53 -1.57
C ARG A 165 -5.61 5.01 -1.81
N PHE A 166 -4.43 4.45 -2.08
CA PHE A 166 -4.22 3.04 -2.42
C PHE A 166 -2.94 2.47 -1.75
N PRO A 167 -2.92 2.34 -0.41
CA PRO A 167 -1.71 1.97 0.32
C PRO A 167 -1.29 0.51 0.09
N ILE A 168 -2.21 -0.41 -0.18
CA ILE A 168 -1.88 -1.83 -0.36
C ILE A 168 -1.17 -2.04 -1.69
N TYR A 169 -1.64 -1.43 -2.77
CA TYR A 169 -1.12 -1.62 -4.13
C TYR A 169 -0.14 -0.53 -4.59
N CYS A 170 0.37 0.31 -3.67
CA CYS A 170 1.29 1.38 -4.03
C CYS A 170 2.57 0.89 -4.73
N ASP A 171 3.08 -0.28 -4.34
CA ASP A 171 4.24 -0.94 -4.93
C ASP A 171 4.01 -1.38 -6.39
N ALA A 172 2.76 -1.57 -6.81
CA ALA A 172 2.39 -1.84 -8.19
C ALA A 172 2.14 -0.55 -9.00
N ILE A 173 1.81 0.56 -8.32
CA ILE A 173 1.62 1.88 -8.93
C ILE A 173 2.96 2.57 -9.20
N ILE A 174 3.80 2.68 -8.17
CA ILE A 174 5.04 3.49 -8.17
C ILE A 174 5.99 3.16 -9.34
N PRO A 175 6.26 1.89 -9.68
CA PRO A 175 7.19 1.57 -10.77
C PRO A 175 6.77 2.11 -12.14
N LYS A 176 5.45 2.33 -12.32
CA LYS A 176 4.86 2.84 -13.55
C LYS A 176 4.85 4.36 -13.66
N LEU A 177 4.95 5.08 -12.53
CA LEU A 177 5.03 6.53 -12.52
C LEU A 177 6.31 7.01 -13.20
N GLU A 178 6.23 8.08 -13.98
CA GLU A 178 7.42 8.74 -14.51
C GLU A 178 8.19 9.47 -13.41
N LYS A 179 9.52 9.46 -13.56
CA LYS A 179 10.41 10.07 -12.58
C LYS A 179 10.28 11.60 -12.60
N ASP A 180 10.04 12.17 -13.78
CA ASP A 180 9.87 13.60 -13.99
C ASP A 180 8.57 14.11 -13.35
N SER A 181 7.46 13.37 -13.50
CA SER A 181 6.21 13.70 -12.80
C SER A 181 6.35 13.62 -11.27
N LEU A 182 7.11 12.65 -10.75
CA LEU A 182 7.44 12.60 -9.32
C LEU A 182 8.28 13.81 -8.89
N GLN A 183 9.26 14.21 -9.69
CA GLN A 183 10.08 15.40 -9.42
C GLN A 183 9.23 16.66 -9.37
N GLN A 184 8.41 16.88 -10.40
CA GLN A 184 7.51 18.02 -10.49
C GLN A 184 6.58 18.07 -9.29
N LYS A 185 6.01 16.92 -8.92
CA LYS A 185 5.15 16.81 -7.74
C LYS A 185 5.89 17.14 -6.45
N LEU A 186 7.15 16.72 -6.32
CA LEU A 186 7.98 17.05 -5.16
C LEU A 186 8.29 18.55 -5.08
N CYS A 187 8.51 19.22 -6.21
CA CYS A 187 8.72 20.67 -6.29
C CYS A 187 7.49 21.49 -5.89
N GLU A 188 6.28 20.92 -5.93
CA GLU A 188 5.06 21.59 -5.46
C GLU A 188 5.01 21.72 -3.93
N TYR A 189 5.76 20.88 -3.19
CA TYR A 189 5.71 20.86 -1.73
C TYR A 189 6.65 21.90 -1.10
N LYS A 190 6.17 22.47 0.01
CA LYS A 190 6.91 23.45 0.80
C LYS A 190 7.40 22.87 2.11
N ILE A 191 8.61 23.25 2.50
CA ILE A 191 9.18 22.89 3.80
C ILE A 191 8.92 24.02 4.79
N TYR A 192 8.49 23.64 5.99
CA TYR A 192 8.35 24.56 7.11
C TYR A 192 9.56 24.45 8.02
N THR A 193 10.18 25.57 8.32
CA THR A 193 11.26 25.62 9.32
C THR A 193 10.69 25.47 10.74
N THR A 194 11.56 25.13 11.71
CA THR A 194 11.20 24.95 13.13
C THR A 194 10.48 26.14 13.75
N ASN A 195 10.63 27.33 13.17
CA ASN A 195 9.96 28.55 13.63
C ASN A 195 8.62 28.83 12.94
N GLN A 196 8.20 28.02 11.95
CA GLN A 196 6.89 28.05 11.24
C GLN A 196 6.45 29.39 10.63
N ILE A 197 7.33 30.39 10.60
CA ILE A 197 7.01 31.73 10.09
C ILE A 197 7.14 31.76 8.56
N GLU A 198 8.09 31.00 8.00
CA GLU A 198 8.40 31.03 6.56
C GLU A 198 8.22 29.65 5.91
N GLU A 199 7.59 29.66 4.74
CA GLU A 199 7.49 28.54 3.81
C GLU A 199 8.69 28.61 2.87
N ILE A 200 9.49 27.55 2.84
CA ILE A 200 10.63 27.45 1.92
C ILE A 200 10.24 26.50 0.81
N ASP A 201 10.21 27.02 -0.41
CA ASP A 201 10.06 26.21 -1.61
C ASP A 201 11.28 25.31 -1.76
N LEU A 202 11.06 24.06 -2.13
CA LEU A 202 12.14 23.15 -2.49
C LEU A 202 12.81 23.67 -3.77
N VAL A 203 14.07 24.09 -3.67
CA VAL A 203 14.85 24.60 -4.81
C VAL A 203 14.92 23.52 -5.89
N ASN A 204 14.41 23.82 -7.09
CA ASN A 204 14.29 22.85 -8.18
C ASN A 204 15.61 22.13 -8.50
N ASP A 205 16.73 22.86 -8.52
CA ASP A 205 18.05 22.28 -8.79
C ASP A 205 18.44 21.21 -7.75
N VAL A 206 18.11 21.43 -6.48
CA VAL A 206 18.35 20.47 -5.40
C VAL A 206 17.44 19.26 -5.55
N VAL A 207 16.16 19.49 -5.86
CA VAL A 207 15.20 18.40 -6.09
C VAL A 207 15.62 17.55 -7.28
N ALA A 208 16.00 18.17 -8.40
CA ALA A 208 16.51 17.48 -9.58
C ALA A 208 17.72 16.62 -9.26
N HIS A 209 18.67 17.16 -8.47
CA HIS A 209 19.85 16.42 -8.05
C HIS A 209 19.50 15.24 -7.12
N LEU A 210 18.60 15.43 -6.15
CA LEU A 210 18.13 14.35 -5.28
C LEU A 210 17.42 13.26 -6.07
N VAL A 211 16.46 13.65 -6.92
CA VAL A 211 15.68 12.74 -7.75
C VAL A 211 16.62 11.92 -8.61
N GLN A 212 17.66 12.49 -9.21
CA GLN A 212 18.62 11.76 -10.05
C GLN A 212 19.14 10.47 -9.39
N TYR A 213 19.49 10.52 -8.11
CA TYR A 213 20.08 9.39 -7.37
C TYR A 213 19.06 8.52 -6.63
N LEU A 214 17.85 9.02 -6.37
CA LEU A 214 16.85 8.27 -5.63
C LEU A 214 16.03 7.33 -6.54
N PRO A 215 15.70 6.11 -6.06
CA PRO A 215 14.70 5.27 -6.72
C PRO A 215 13.31 5.89 -6.58
N LYS A 216 12.40 5.56 -7.50
CA LYS A 216 11.02 6.11 -7.52
C LYS A 216 10.27 5.92 -6.19
N PHE A 217 10.52 4.81 -5.50
CA PHE A 217 9.91 4.53 -4.21
C PHE A 217 10.31 5.54 -3.13
N ASP A 218 11.59 5.91 -3.08
CA ASP A 218 12.07 6.89 -2.10
C ASP A 218 11.58 8.30 -2.42
N ILE A 219 11.52 8.66 -3.70
CA ILE A 219 10.92 9.93 -4.14
C ILE A 219 9.44 9.99 -3.75
N PHE A 220 8.69 8.91 -3.98
CA PHE A 220 7.29 8.81 -3.59
C PHE A 220 7.12 8.90 -2.06
N ASN A 221 8.01 8.29 -1.28
CA ASN A 221 7.98 8.40 0.18
C ASN A 221 8.27 9.82 0.66
N LEU A 222 9.20 10.54 0.02
CA LEU A 222 9.44 11.95 0.30
C LEU A 222 8.17 12.78 0.05
N ILE A 223 7.56 12.62 -1.13
CA ILE A 223 6.29 13.27 -1.47
C ILE A 223 5.23 12.99 -0.40
N SER A 224 5.06 11.72 -0.01
CA SER A 224 4.11 11.34 1.03
C SER A 224 4.41 12.01 2.37
N ALA A 225 5.67 12.06 2.80
CA ALA A 225 6.06 12.67 4.06
C ALA A 225 5.80 14.18 4.08
N TYR A 226 6.05 14.88 2.97
CA TYR A 226 5.79 16.32 2.85
C TYR A 226 4.31 16.65 2.68
N SER A 227 3.51 15.74 2.11
CA SER A 227 2.06 15.92 1.98
C SER A 227 1.33 16.02 3.33
N ASP A 228 1.87 15.40 4.38
CA ASP A 228 1.35 15.52 5.75
C ASP A 228 1.79 16.82 6.44
N GLY A 229 2.97 17.35 6.08
CA GLY A 229 3.63 18.49 6.73
C GLY A 229 2.89 19.81 6.60
N GLU A 230 2.24 20.07 5.46
CA GLU A 230 1.40 21.27 5.23
C GLU A 230 0.32 21.46 6.30
N ARG A 231 -0.11 20.38 6.95
CA ARG A 231 -1.23 20.42 7.90
C ARG A 231 -0.86 20.76 9.32
N THR A 232 0.27 20.27 9.83
CA THR A 232 0.71 20.58 11.19
C THR A 232 0.93 22.08 11.39
N CYS A 233 1.36 22.77 10.33
CA CYS A 233 1.57 24.21 10.34
C CYS A 233 0.25 24.99 10.16
N GLN A 234 -0.66 24.55 9.27
CA GLN A 234 -1.99 25.18 9.14
C GLN A 234 -2.86 25.04 10.39
N LYS A 235 -2.85 23.90 11.08
CA LYS A 235 -3.59 23.70 12.34
C LYS A 235 -3.07 24.60 13.46
N LYS A 236 -1.73 24.73 13.60
CA LYS A 236 -1.13 25.68 14.55
C LYS A 236 -1.47 27.13 14.21
N ARG A 237 -1.43 27.53 12.95
CA ARG A 237 -1.84 28.89 12.49
C ARG A 237 -3.30 29.21 12.86
N LYS A 238 -4.25 28.29 12.65
CA LYS A 238 -5.65 28.49 13.07
C LYS A 238 -5.78 28.63 14.59
N HIS A 239 -4.98 27.89 15.35
CA HIS A 239 -4.97 27.97 16.81
C HIS A 239 -4.33 29.27 17.32
N SER A 240 -3.26 29.77 16.70
CA SER A 240 -2.60 31.03 17.05
C SER A 240 -3.41 32.26 16.63
N ALA A 241 -4.05 32.24 15.45
CA ALA A 241 -4.91 33.33 14.99
C ALA A 241 -6.18 33.48 15.84
N SER A 242 -6.76 32.37 16.33
CA SER A 242 -7.92 32.41 17.24
C SER A 242 -7.59 32.89 18.66
N ILE A 243 -6.32 32.84 19.07
CA ILE A 243 -5.83 33.44 20.32
C ILE A 243 -5.64 34.96 20.15
N LEU A 244 -5.12 35.40 19.00
CA LEU A 244 -4.95 36.83 18.69
C LEU A 244 -6.27 37.58 18.52
N VAL A 245 -7.32 36.95 17.95
CA VAL A 245 -8.64 37.60 17.79
C VAL A 245 -9.42 37.73 19.12
N LYS A 246 -9.04 36.98 20.17
CA LYS A 246 -9.65 37.09 21.51
C LYS A 246 -8.95 38.07 22.45
N GLY A 247 -7.87 38.74 22.01
CA GLY A 247 -7.06 39.64 22.83
C GLY A 247 -7.57 41.09 22.94
N ASP A 248 -8.45 41.55 22.04
CA ASP A 248 -8.81 42.98 21.94
C ASP A 248 -10.20 43.31 22.51
N ALA A 249 -10.53 42.76 23.69
CA ALA A 249 -11.64 43.25 24.49
C ALA A 249 -11.13 43.82 25.81
N LEU A 250 -10.70 45.10 25.78
CA LEU A 250 -10.43 45.91 26.96
C LEU A 250 -11.67 45.94 27.88
N PRO A 251 -11.57 45.54 29.17
CA PRO A 251 -12.67 45.69 30.10
C PRO A 251 -12.81 47.17 30.50
N LYS A 252 -13.79 47.86 29.92
CA LYS A 252 -14.33 49.10 30.49
C LYS A 252 -15.14 48.74 31.73
N ASN A 253 -14.64 49.05 32.93
CA ASN A 253 -15.40 49.72 34.00
C ASN A 253 -14.61 49.78 35.31
N VAL A 254 -13.88 50.88 35.51
CA VAL A 254 -13.48 51.35 36.85
C VAL A 254 -14.58 52.30 37.34
N LYS A 255 -15.48 51.80 38.19
CA LYS A 255 -16.40 52.65 38.96
C LYS A 255 -15.61 53.38 40.05
N ARG A 256 -15.39 54.69 39.84
CA ARG A 256 -14.97 55.63 40.90
C ARG A 256 -16.12 55.76 41.91
N LYS A 257 -15.91 55.33 43.15
CA LYS A 257 -16.69 55.82 44.30
C LYS A 257 -16.19 57.22 44.65
N ARG A 258 -17.09 58.20 44.65
CA ARG A 258 -16.93 59.46 45.38
C ARG A 258 -17.89 59.43 46.57
N HIS A 259 -17.42 60.03 47.66
CA HIS A 259 -18.11 60.27 48.93
C HIS A 259 -19.52 60.81 48.76
#